data_AF-A0A961CEF1-F1
#
_entry.id   AF-A0A961CEF1-F1
#
_cell.length_a   1.000
_cell.length_b   1.000
_cell.length_c   1.000
_cell.angle_alpha   90.00
_cell.angle_beta   90.00
_cell.angle_gamma   90.00
#
_symmetry.space_group_name_H-M   'P 1'
#
loop_
_entity.id
_entity.type
_entity.pdbx_description
1 polymer ?
#
loop_
_entity_poly.entity_id
_entity_poly.type
_entity_poly.pdbx_seq_one_letter_code
_entity_poly.pdbx_strand_id
1 'polypeptide(L)'
;MPVVPGWKQLRATDLGWGDYGDVLVSGLTWNLGRDDGGRLQLERTGPFVPPVTTPSSDLLVVTGEARSAIEGSGLGAFEFRPVALARVVNLRWEAWDLSADWP
;
A
#
# COMPACT_ATOMS: atom_id res chain seq x y z
N MET A 1 15.37 -15.64 3.31
CA MET A 1 14.31 -16.17 2.42
C MET A 1 14.87 -16.21 1.00
N PRO A 2 14.68 -17.29 0.23
CA PRO A 2 15.25 -17.40 -1.11
C PRO A 2 14.44 -16.56 -2.10
N VAL A 3 15.13 -15.81 -2.96
CA VAL A 3 14.55 -14.97 -4.01
C VAL A 3 14.18 -15.87 -5.18
N VAL A 4 12.90 -15.88 -5.57
CA VAL A 4 12.42 -16.61 -6.75
C VAL A 4 12.79 -15.82 -8.01
N PRO A 5 13.47 -16.40 -9.01
CA PRO A 5 13.87 -15.66 -10.22
C PRO A 5 12.65 -15.19 -11.01
N GLY A 6 12.62 -13.90 -11.37
CA GLY A 6 11.59 -13.32 -12.25
C GLY A 6 10.65 -12.31 -11.59
N TRP A 7 10.69 -12.15 -10.27
CA TRP A 7 9.94 -11.12 -9.54
C TRP A 7 10.88 -10.06 -9.01
N LYS A 8 10.75 -8.81 -9.47
CA LYS A 8 11.43 -7.67 -8.88
C LYS A 8 10.58 -7.14 -7.73
N GLN A 9 11.10 -7.24 -6.51
CA GLN A 9 10.55 -6.50 -5.38
C GLN A 9 10.85 -5.01 -5.60
N LEU A 10 9.81 -4.21 -5.80
CA LEU A 10 9.94 -2.76 -5.82
C LEU A 10 10.24 -2.31 -4.39
N ARG A 11 11.48 -1.86 -4.12
CA ARG A 11 11.81 -1.13 -2.90
C ARG A 11 11.62 0.36 -3.20
N ALA A 12 10.86 1.05 -2.36
CA ALA A 12 10.54 2.47 -2.55
C ALA A 12 11.80 3.34 -2.76
N THR A 13 12.90 3.00 -2.07
CA THR A 13 14.20 3.67 -2.20
C THR A 13 14.89 3.48 -3.55
N ASP A 14 14.62 2.38 -4.25
CA ASP A 14 15.31 2.04 -5.51
C ASP A 14 14.65 2.69 -6.73
N LEU A 15 13.48 3.31 -6.55
CA LEU A 15 12.72 3.94 -7.61
C LEU A 15 13.27 5.32 -8.00
N GLY A 16 14.04 5.98 -7.12
CA GLY A 16 14.54 7.34 -7.33
C GLY A 16 13.53 8.45 -7.04
N TRP A 17 12.38 8.12 -6.43
CA TRP A 17 11.24 9.02 -6.22
C TRP A 17 11.18 9.58 -4.80
N GLY A 18 12.21 9.31 -3.99
CA GLY A 18 12.24 9.67 -2.58
C GLY A 18 11.00 9.18 -1.84
N ASP A 19 10.47 10.03 -0.97
CA ASP A 19 9.34 9.72 -0.08
C ASP A 19 8.04 9.40 -0.83
N TYR A 20 7.91 9.76 -2.11
CA TYR A 20 6.74 9.41 -2.91
C TYR A 20 6.67 7.93 -3.28
N GLY A 21 7.81 7.22 -3.30
CA GLY A 21 7.84 5.76 -3.53
C GLY A 21 7.07 4.99 -2.46
N ASP A 22 7.10 5.45 -1.22
CA ASP A 22 6.37 4.84 -0.11
C ASP A 22 4.85 5.01 -0.26
N VAL A 23 4.40 6.11 -0.84
CA VAL A 23 2.98 6.34 -1.15
C VAL A 23 2.49 5.36 -2.23
N LEU A 24 3.31 5.11 -3.26
CA LEU A 24 2.98 4.15 -4.32
C LEU A 24 2.78 2.73 -3.73
N VAL A 25 3.63 2.36 -2.79
CA VAL A 25 3.64 1.03 -2.14
C VAL A 25 2.57 0.90 -1.04
N SER A 26 2.39 1.95 -0.25
CA SER A 26 1.49 1.94 0.93
C SER A 26 0.03 2.17 0.57
N GLY A 27 -0.21 2.91 -0.51
CA GLY A 27 -1.55 3.38 -0.90
C GLY A 27 -1.98 4.62 -0.13
N LEU A 28 -3.19 5.09 -0.42
CA LEU A 28 -3.80 6.29 0.16
C LEU A 28 -5.22 6.02 0.64
N THR A 29 -5.62 6.69 1.70
CA THR A 29 -6.96 6.51 2.32
C THR A 29 -7.71 7.83 2.53
N TRP A 30 -7.09 8.97 2.23
CA TRP A 30 -7.62 10.30 2.55
C TRP A 30 -8.41 10.95 1.40
N ASN A 31 -8.28 10.45 0.18
CA ASN A 31 -9.01 10.98 -0.99
C ASN A 31 -10.49 10.58 -1.01
N LEU A 32 -10.83 9.44 -0.40
CA LEU A 32 -12.18 8.88 -0.38
C LEU A 32 -12.72 8.86 1.04
N GLY A 33 -14.02 9.14 1.19
CA GLY A 33 -14.72 8.92 2.45
C GLY A 33 -14.82 7.43 2.80
N ARG A 34 -15.64 7.10 3.81
CA ARG A 34 -16.03 5.71 4.07
C ARG A 34 -16.95 5.21 2.95
N ASP A 35 -16.93 3.91 2.70
CA ASP A 35 -17.92 3.30 1.79
C ASP A 35 -19.31 3.20 2.44
N ASP A 36 -20.31 2.69 1.70
CA ASP A 36 -21.69 2.54 2.21
C ASP A 36 -21.79 1.66 3.46
N GLY A 37 -20.80 0.78 3.69
CA GLY A 37 -20.67 -0.07 4.87
C GLY A 37 -19.84 0.56 6.00
N GLY A 38 -19.44 1.83 5.89
CA GLY A 38 -18.61 2.52 6.87
C GLY A 38 -17.14 2.10 6.87
N ARG A 39 -16.67 1.34 5.86
CA ARG A 39 -15.30 0.83 5.80
C ARG A 39 -14.34 1.89 5.31
N LEU A 40 -13.09 1.80 5.76
CA LEU A 40 -11.99 2.57 5.18
C LEU A 40 -11.83 2.18 3.72
N GLN A 41 -11.62 3.16 2.85
CA GLN A 41 -11.33 2.92 1.44
C GLN A 41 -9.85 3.13 1.17
N LEU A 42 -9.22 2.17 0.49
CA LEU A 42 -7.81 2.19 0.12
C LEU A 42 -7.67 2.30 -1.39
N GLU A 43 -6.89 3.29 -1.83
CA GLU A 43 -6.43 3.44 -3.20
C GLU A 43 -4.97 3.01 -3.30
N ARG A 44 -4.61 2.29 -4.37
CA ARG A 44 -3.24 1.80 -4.62
C ARG A 44 -2.82 2.06 -6.05
N THR A 45 -1.52 1.97 -6.33
CA THR A 45 -0.97 2.14 -7.69
C THR A 45 -0.60 0.82 -8.36
N GLY A 46 -0.72 -0.30 -7.65
CA GLY A 46 -0.46 -1.63 -8.19
C GLY A 46 -1.18 -2.74 -7.43
N PRO A 47 -1.32 -3.92 -8.06
CA PRO A 47 -2.03 -5.07 -7.51
C PRO A 47 -1.25 -5.79 -6.40
N PHE A 48 0.07 -5.63 -6.36
CA PHE A 48 0.88 -6.15 -5.26
C PHE A 48 0.55 -5.38 -3.97
N VAL A 49 0.32 -6.11 -2.88
CA VAL A 49 0.04 -5.55 -1.54
C VAL A 49 1.06 -6.10 -0.56
N PRO A 50 1.95 -5.26 0.01
CA PRO A 50 2.85 -5.69 1.08
C PRO A 50 2.09 -6.21 2.30
N PRO A 51 2.66 -7.14 3.09
CA PRO A 51 2.00 -7.68 4.28
C PRO A 51 1.53 -6.63 5.28
N VAL A 52 2.27 -5.52 5.40
CA VAL A 52 2.00 -4.37 6.28
C VAL A 52 2.28 -3.09 5.52
N THR A 53 1.36 -2.11 5.58
CA THR A 53 1.53 -0.78 5.00
C THR A 53 0.98 0.32 5.92
N THR A 54 1.46 1.55 5.74
CA THR A 54 1.05 2.74 6.50
C THR A 54 0.56 3.84 5.55
N PRO A 55 -0.70 3.77 5.07
CA PRO A 55 -1.24 4.74 4.10
C PRO A 55 -1.49 6.13 4.70
N SER A 56 -1.46 6.27 6.03
CA SER A 56 -1.41 7.52 6.78
C SER A 56 -0.61 7.32 8.07
N SER A 57 -0.25 8.41 8.74
CA SER A 57 0.57 8.37 9.97
C SER A 57 -0.11 7.68 11.16
N ASP A 58 -1.43 7.55 11.12
CA ASP A 58 -2.27 7.00 12.19
C ASP A 58 -2.90 5.64 11.82
N LEU A 59 -2.63 5.11 10.63
CA LEU A 59 -3.24 3.87 10.15
C LEU A 59 -2.19 2.81 9.79
N LEU A 60 -2.42 1.62 10.31
CA LEU A 60 -1.72 0.41 9.91
C LEU A 60 -2.70 -0.49 9.14
N VAL A 61 -2.37 -0.80 7.90
CA VAL A 61 -3.14 -1.76 7.08
C VAL A 61 -2.31 -3.03 6.95
N VAL A 62 -2.94 -4.17 7.21
CA VAL A 62 -2.30 -5.48 7.13
C VAL A 62 -3.09 -6.41 6.22
N THR A 63 -2.38 -7.29 5.54
CA THR A 63 -2.99 -8.40 4.81
C THR A 63 -3.59 -9.43 5.77
N GLY A 64 -4.47 -10.31 5.27
CA GLY A 64 -5.02 -11.40 6.07
C GLY A 64 -3.94 -12.32 6.66
N GLU A 65 -2.90 -12.63 5.87
CA GLU A 65 -1.77 -13.45 6.33
C GLU A 65 -0.99 -12.76 7.46
N ALA A 66 -0.67 -11.47 7.30
CA ALA A 66 0.00 -10.69 8.35
C ALA A 66 -0.85 -10.56 9.62
N ARG A 67 -2.17 -10.36 9.48
CA ARG A 67 -3.10 -10.39 10.60
C ARG A 67 -3.00 -11.72 11.36
N SER A 68 -3.09 -12.86 10.67
CA SER A 68 -2.99 -14.17 11.30
C SER A 68 -1.64 -14.38 12.01
N ALA A 69 -0.55 -13.89 11.42
CA ALA A 69 0.77 -13.92 12.07
C ALA A 69 0.82 -13.06 13.34
N ILE A 70 0.22 -11.86 13.33
CA ILE A 70 0.13 -10.98 14.51
C ILE A 70 -0.72 -11.66 15.60
N GLU A 71 -1.90 -12.17 15.27
CA GLU A 71 -2.78 -12.88 16.20
C GLU A 71 -2.07 -14.10 16.82
N GLY A 72 -1.29 -14.85 16.02
CA GLY A 72 -0.52 -16.01 16.50
C GLY A 72 0.76 -15.67 17.28
N SER A 73 1.26 -14.44 17.18
CA SER A 73 2.51 -14.02 17.85
C SER A 73 2.35 -13.73 19.35
N GLY A 74 1.12 -13.58 19.83
CA GLY A 74 0.83 -13.12 21.18
C GLY A 74 0.98 -11.60 21.37
N LEU A 75 1.29 -10.84 20.31
CA LEU A 75 1.13 -9.38 20.27
C LEU A 75 -0.37 -9.06 20.30
N GLY A 76 -0.92 -8.96 21.51
CA GLY A 76 -2.34 -8.68 21.75
C GLY A 76 -2.71 -7.20 21.71
N ALA A 77 -4.00 -6.92 21.94
CA ALA A 77 -4.62 -5.58 22.05
C ALA A 77 -4.90 -4.82 20.74
N PHE A 78 -5.00 -5.50 19.60
CA PHE A 78 -5.42 -4.89 18.33
C PHE A 78 -6.88 -5.23 17.99
N GLU A 79 -7.63 -4.24 17.53
CA GLU A 79 -8.91 -4.44 16.84
C GLU A 79 -8.67 -4.35 15.33
N PHE A 80 -8.99 -5.42 14.59
CA PHE A 80 -8.88 -5.43 13.13
C PHE A 80 -10.23 -5.10 12.49
N ARG A 81 -10.24 -4.11 11.59
CA ARG A 81 -11.41 -3.75 10.81
C ARG A 81 -11.15 -3.97 9.31
N PRO A 82 -12.14 -4.45 8.54
CA PRO A 82 -11.98 -4.64 7.11
C PRO A 82 -11.78 -3.30 6.39
N VAL A 83 -10.88 -3.30 5.41
CA VAL A 83 -10.62 -2.18 4.50
C VAL A 83 -11.10 -2.59 3.11
N ALA A 84 -11.77 -1.68 2.42
CA ALA A 84 -12.20 -1.87 1.03
C ALA A 84 -11.11 -1.36 0.08
N LEU A 85 -10.63 -2.22 -0.82
CA LEU A 85 -9.82 -1.77 -1.94
C LEU A 85 -10.74 -1.06 -2.94
N ALA A 86 -10.70 0.27 -2.96
CA ALA A 86 -11.60 1.08 -3.78
C ALA A 86 -11.11 1.17 -5.23
N ARG A 87 -9.80 1.33 -5.42
CA ARG A 87 -9.21 1.47 -6.76
C ARG A 87 -7.75 1.06 -6.77
N VAL A 88 -7.35 0.42 -7.87
CA VAL A 88 -5.95 0.35 -8.29
C VAL A 88 -5.78 1.32 -9.46
N VAL A 89 -5.14 2.45 -9.21
CA VAL A 89 -4.87 3.47 -10.22
C VAL A 89 -3.81 2.91 -11.16
N ASN A 90 -4.16 2.84 -12.45
CA ASN A 90 -3.20 2.50 -13.48
C ASN A 90 -2.36 3.74 -13.80
N LEU A 91 -1.18 3.85 -13.18
CA LEU A 91 -0.20 4.89 -13.49
C LEU A 91 0.75 4.37 -14.57
N ARG A 92 0.80 5.05 -15.72
CA ARG A 92 1.80 4.80 -16.77
C ARG A 92 3.09 5.56 -16.47
N TRP A 93 3.70 5.26 -15.34
CA TRP A 93 4.91 5.94 -14.86
C TRP A 93 6.09 5.76 -15.83
N GLU A 94 6.07 4.71 -16.67
CA GLU A 94 7.10 4.45 -17.68
C GLU A 94 7.11 5.50 -18.80
N ALA A 95 6.02 6.24 -18.97
CA ALA A 95 5.87 7.28 -19.99
C ALA A 95 6.02 8.69 -19.42
N TRP A 96 6.42 8.83 -18.15
CA TRP A 96 6.58 10.14 -17.53
C TRP A 96 7.85 10.84 -18.02
N ASP A 97 7.69 12.11 -18.38
CA ASP A 97 8.79 12.99 -18.75
C ASP A 97 9.33 13.69 -17.51
N LEU A 98 10.53 13.30 -17.08
CA LEU A 98 11.22 13.89 -15.93
C LEU A 98 11.62 15.36 -16.15
N SER A 99 11.57 15.84 -17.39
CA SER A 99 11.89 17.22 -17.76
C SER A 99 10.66 18.10 -17.98
N ALA A 100 9.45 17.57 -17.75
CA ALA A 100 8.22 18.34 -17.93
C ALA A 100 8.13 19.51 -16.93
N ASP A 101 7.75 20.69 -17.42
CA ASP A 101 7.57 21.90 -16.61
C ASP A 101 6.39 21.78 -15.61
N TRP A 102 5.49 20.82 -15.80
CA TRP A 102 4.36 20.52 -14.91
C TRP A 102 4.19 19.00 -14.70
N PRO A 103 3.88 18.56 -13.46
CA PRO A 103 3.60 17.15 -13.15
C PRO A 103 2.29 16.63 -13.77
#